data_AF-A0A8H3IZZ3-F1
#
_entry.id   AF-A0A8H3IZZ3-F1
#
_cell.length_a   1.000
_cell.length_b   1.000
_cell.length_c   1.000
_cell.angle_alpha   90.00
_cell.angle_beta   90.00
_cell.angle_gamma   90.00
#
_symmetry.space_group_name_H-M   'P 1'
#
loop_
_entity.id
_entity.type
_entity.pdbx_description
1 polymer ?
#
loop_
_entity_poly.entity_id
_entity_poly.type
_entity_poly.pdbx_seq_one_letter_code
_entity_poly.pdbx_strand_id
1 'polypeptide(L)'
;MAPLGNLVRLLPLHINELPAHPALESLVSSPSKQTKSAGSSPSQAAGVDSSERPNLISFMEEIFDQASIFVDDTLPATFKEGGLKTSAPANAKVELLRRNISSAEIRAIPWINSSIPRNWSNGRKPAEAWFARRSRHENKSDKGTADLDEFDYGLRHDHSKHEQEYTPDVFDSFKVLDWSEQIESAISNGSAIDNYRDLSMSIHEMCHELPAMLSNRVFPVLVVTAKRGKHSFIVVQIPVDISGLRMAMYSNGRNLHEGDRAIKRKKPVLGVYTSIERVQMLPDQGQNIEWVMATASDAKGYLPMWAQKMGVPSAVVKDVGLFLGWVQTRRPFFRRHPRNSTGSSGV
;
A
#
# COMPACT_ATOMS: atom_id res chain seq x y z
N MET A 1 -12.69 -22.31 -1.81
CA MET A 1 -12.09 -21.00 -2.18
C MET A 1 -11.98 -20.21 -0.88
N ALA A 2 -10.80 -19.67 -0.56
CA ALA A 2 -10.66 -18.83 0.62
C ALA A 2 -11.59 -17.60 0.49
N PRO A 3 -12.26 -17.18 1.58
CA PRO A 3 -13.10 -15.99 1.54
C PRO A 3 -12.24 -14.75 1.25
N LEU A 4 -12.82 -13.80 0.52
CA LEU A 4 -12.21 -12.50 0.30
C LEU A 4 -12.09 -11.76 1.65
N GLY A 5 -10.86 -11.38 2.03
CA GLY A 5 -10.60 -10.56 3.21
C GLY A 5 -11.27 -9.18 3.19
N ASN A 6 -11.38 -8.56 4.35
CA ASN A 6 -12.05 -7.28 4.51
C ASN A 6 -11.12 -6.08 4.62
N LEU A 7 -9.78 -6.14 4.56
CA LEU A 7 -8.88 -4.97 4.72
C LEU A 7 -8.28 -4.51 3.38
N VAL A 8 -7.74 -5.43 2.59
CA VAL A 8 -7.02 -5.13 1.33
C VAL A 8 -8.00 -4.88 0.18
N ARG A 9 -8.68 -3.73 0.19
CA ARG A 9 -9.78 -3.37 -0.73
C ARG A 9 -9.73 -1.92 -1.16
N LEU A 10 -10.51 -1.56 -2.18
CA LEU A 10 -10.62 -0.17 -2.65
C LEU A 10 -11.38 0.76 -1.71
N LEU A 11 -12.17 0.20 -0.78
CA LEU A 11 -12.83 1.00 0.25
C LEU A 11 -11.76 1.57 1.19
N PRO A 12 -11.58 2.91 1.26
CA PRO A 12 -10.55 3.51 2.12
C PRO A 12 -10.82 3.21 3.59
N LEU A 13 -9.74 3.02 4.35
CA LEU A 13 -9.81 3.00 5.81
C LEU A 13 -10.02 4.42 6.34
N HIS A 14 -10.92 4.57 7.30
CA HIS A 14 -11.08 5.78 8.08
C HIS A 14 -10.03 5.86 9.19
N ILE A 15 -9.75 7.07 9.67
CA ILE A 15 -8.76 7.33 10.72
C ILE A 15 -9.02 6.53 12.00
N ASN A 16 -10.27 6.25 12.34
CA ASN A 16 -10.66 5.46 13.52
C ASN A 16 -10.45 3.95 13.32
N GLU A 17 -10.35 3.48 12.08
CA GLU A 17 -10.06 2.07 11.74
C GLU A 17 -8.54 1.77 11.78
N LEU A 18 -7.70 2.78 12.06
CA LEU A 18 -6.25 2.63 12.19
C LEU A 18 -5.82 2.41 13.65
N PRO A 19 -4.72 1.65 13.89
CA PRO A 19 -4.12 1.52 15.22
C PRO A 19 -3.80 2.86 15.87
N ALA A 20 -3.67 2.85 17.19
CA ALA A 20 -3.31 4.04 17.96
C ALA A 20 -1.99 4.66 17.45
N HIS A 21 -1.93 5.99 17.47
CA HIS A 21 -0.77 6.78 17.09
C HIS A 21 -0.86 8.16 17.76
N PRO A 22 0.23 8.73 18.32
CA PRO A 22 0.19 9.99 19.05
C PRO A 22 -0.48 11.15 18.28
N ALA A 23 -0.17 11.28 16.99
CA ALA A 23 -0.79 12.29 16.13
C ALA A 23 -2.32 12.11 15.94
N LEU A 24 -2.85 10.89 16.08
CA LEU A 24 -4.28 10.61 15.93
C LEU A 24 -5.07 10.85 17.22
N GLU A 25 -4.43 10.76 18.38
CA GLU A 25 -5.03 11.04 19.69
C GLU A 25 -5.38 12.53 19.82
N SER A 26 -4.51 13.40 19.32
CA SER A 26 -4.68 14.86 19.35
C SER A 26 -5.94 15.38 18.64
N LEU A 27 -6.54 14.58 17.76
CA LEU A 27 -7.76 14.92 17.02
C LEU A 27 -9.03 14.69 17.84
N VAL A 28 -9.01 13.75 18.79
CA VAL A 28 -10.16 13.42 19.66
C VAL A 28 -10.29 14.45 20.79
N SER A 29 -9.18 15.08 21.19
CA SER A 29 -9.13 16.03 22.31
C SER A 29 -9.46 17.49 21.96
N SER A 30 -9.91 17.80 20.72
CA SER A 30 -10.31 19.17 20.38
C SER A 30 -11.75 19.45 20.84
N PRO A 31 -11.98 20.39 21.79
CA PRO A 31 -13.34 20.70 22.23
C PRO A 31 -14.08 21.41 21.10
N SER A 32 -15.19 20.83 20.68
CA SER A 32 -16.16 21.51 19.83
C SER A 32 -16.59 22.82 20.52
N LYS A 33 -16.53 23.94 19.80
CA LYS A 33 -17.09 25.22 20.28
C LYS A 33 -18.58 25.03 20.49
N GLN A 34 -19.00 24.78 21.74
CA GLN A 34 -20.39 24.85 22.16
C GLN A 34 -20.86 26.31 22.06
N THR A 35 -21.64 26.61 21.02
CA THR A 35 -22.58 27.72 21.05
C THR A 35 -23.66 27.42 22.10
N LYS A 36 -23.70 28.24 23.15
CA LYS A 36 -24.73 28.19 24.19
C LYS A 36 -26.11 28.51 23.58
N SER A 37 -27.00 27.54 23.55
CA SER A 37 -28.45 27.77 23.54
C SER A 37 -29.08 26.92 24.64
N ALA A 38 -29.79 27.59 25.55
CA ALA A 38 -30.39 26.99 26.72
C ALA A 38 -31.64 26.16 26.38
N GLY A 39 -31.79 25.02 27.06
CA GLY A 39 -33.09 24.39 27.33
C GLY A 39 -33.42 23.12 26.53
N SER A 40 -33.05 21.95 27.07
CA SER A 40 -33.91 20.74 27.18
C SER A 40 -33.07 19.53 27.64
N SER A 41 -33.71 18.67 28.44
CA SER A 41 -33.24 17.49 29.19
C SER A 41 -32.23 16.52 28.53
N PRO A 42 -31.49 15.72 29.33
CA PRO A 42 -30.36 14.92 28.87
C PRO A 42 -30.83 13.60 28.23
N SER A 43 -30.93 13.56 26.91
CA SER A 43 -30.79 12.30 26.17
C SER A 43 -29.31 12.08 25.90
N GLN A 44 -28.82 10.90 26.30
CA GLN A 44 -27.44 10.45 26.18
C GLN A 44 -26.95 10.62 24.74
N ALA A 45 -26.19 11.68 24.49
CA ALA A 45 -25.30 11.75 23.34
C ALA A 45 -24.18 10.75 23.62
N ALA A 46 -24.10 9.71 22.77
CA ALA A 46 -23.00 8.76 22.77
C ALA A 46 -21.68 9.53 22.73
N GLY A 47 -20.98 9.56 23.86
CA GLY A 47 -19.55 9.84 23.87
C GLY A 47 -18.91 8.77 22.99
N VAL A 48 -18.23 9.20 21.92
CA VAL A 48 -17.37 8.30 21.17
C VAL A 48 -16.21 7.99 22.10
N ASP A 49 -16.35 6.85 22.76
CA ASP A 49 -15.35 6.31 23.67
C ASP A 49 -14.04 6.11 22.91
N SER A 50 -12.93 6.49 23.51
CA SER A 50 -11.59 6.36 22.94
C SER A 50 -11.08 4.91 22.98
N SER A 51 -11.97 3.91 22.92
CA SER A 51 -11.73 2.57 23.45
C SER A 51 -11.65 1.43 22.44
N GLU A 52 -11.81 1.61 21.12
CA GLU A 52 -11.69 0.46 20.18
C GLU A 52 -10.91 0.77 18.89
N ARG A 53 -9.73 1.41 19.01
CA ARG A 53 -8.74 1.31 17.91
C ARG A 53 -8.17 -0.11 17.88
N PRO A 54 -7.88 -0.68 16.70
CA PRO A 54 -7.32 -2.02 16.62
C PRO A 54 -5.92 -2.09 17.23
N ASN A 55 -5.59 -3.25 17.81
CA ASN A 55 -4.22 -3.55 18.23
C ASN A 55 -3.28 -3.50 17.01
N LEU A 56 -2.15 -2.79 17.13
CA LEU A 56 -1.20 -2.58 16.03
C LEU A 56 -0.69 -3.90 15.42
N ILE A 57 -0.30 -4.84 16.26
CA ILE A 57 0.33 -6.09 15.83
C ILE A 57 -0.70 -7.01 15.16
N SER A 58 -1.86 -7.21 15.80
CA SER A 58 -2.95 -7.98 15.20
C SER A 58 -3.48 -7.36 13.91
N PHE A 59 -3.49 -6.02 13.81
CA PHE A 59 -3.88 -5.32 12.60
C PHE A 59 -2.92 -5.57 11.43
N MET A 60 -1.61 -5.51 11.69
CA MET A 60 -0.60 -5.81 10.67
C MET A 60 -0.63 -7.29 10.26
N GLU A 61 -0.78 -8.20 11.22
CA GLU A 61 -0.90 -9.64 10.99
C GLU A 61 -2.07 -9.96 10.04
N GLU A 62 -3.26 -9.45 10.34
CA GLU A 62 -4.45 -9.63 9.50
C GLU A 62 -4.24 -9.09 8.08
N ILE A 63 -3.55 -7.95 7.92
CA ILE A 63 -3.20 -7.42 6.59
C ILE A 63 -2.28 -8.39 5.84
N PHE A 64 -1.23 -8.89 6.48
CA PHE A 64 -0.29 -9.80 5.83
C PHE A 64 -0.90 -11.16 5.50
N ASP A 65 -1.78 -11.67 6.36
CA ASP A 65 -2.48 -12.93 6.13
C ASP A 65 -3.47 -12.80 4.99
N GLN A 66 -4.28 -11.74 4.97
CA GLN A 66 -5.18 -11.48 3.86
C GLN A 66 -4.43 -11.29 2.53
N ALA A 67 -3.30 -10.58 2.55
CA ALA A 67 -2.48 -10.37 1.36
C ALA A 67 -1.78 -11.66 0.90
N SER A 68 -1.31 -12.49 1.83
CA SER A 68 -0.74 -13.82 1.52
C SER A 68 -1.79 -14.75 0.94
N ILE A 69 -2.96 -14.89 1.55
CA ILE A 69 -4.09 -15.67 1.00
C ILE A 69 -4.50 -15.16 -0.39
N PHE A 70 -4.46 -13.84 -0.58
CA PHE A 70 -4.77 -13.26 -1.88
C PHE A 70 -3.78 -13.72 -2.96
N VAL A 71 -2.47 -13.64 -2.69
CA VAL A 71 -1.44 -14.01 -3.66
C VAL A 71 -1.31 -15.54 -3.83
N ASP A 72 -1.39 -16.28 -2.73
CA ASP A 72 -1.11 -17.73 -2.67
C ASP A 72 -2.31 -18.55 -3.15
N ASP A 73 -3.54 -18.13 -2.82
CA ASP A 73 -4.75 -18.90 -3.14
C ASP A 73 -5.64 -18.18 -4.15
N THR A 74 -5.97 -16.91 -3.90
CA THR A 74 -7.00 -16.21 -4.69
C THR A 74 -6.52 -15.95 -6.11
N LEU A 75 -5.33 -15.37 -6.27
CA LEU A 75 -4.75 -15.01 -7.55
C LEU A 75 -4.67 -16.22 -8.49
N PRO A 76 -3.99 -17.33 -8.14
CA PRO A 76 -3.89 -18.49 -9.04
C PRO A 76 -5.23 -19.18 -9.31
N ALA A 77 -6.17 -19.19 -8.34
CA ALA A 77 -7.44 -19.89 -8.52
C ALA A 77 -8.46 -19.12 -9.39
N THR A 78 -8.31 -17.80 -9.55
CA THR A 78 -9.43 -16.97 -10.01
C THR A 78 -9.07 -15.87 -11.00
N PHE A 79 -7.80 -15.49 -11.12
CA PHE A 79 -7.39 -14.52 -12.11
C PHE A 79 -7.28 -15.20 -13.47
N LYS A 80 -7.77 -14.52 -14.50
CA LYS A 80 -7.58 -14.95 -15.87
C LYS A 80 -6.21 -14.47 -16.35
N GLU A 81 -5.40 -15.40 -16.82
CA GLU A 81 -4.14 -15.11 -17.48
C GLU A 81 -4.36 -14.27 -18.74
N GLY A 82 -3.42 -13.37 -18.98
CA GLY A 82 -3.34 -12.48 -20.12
C GLY A 82 -2.10 -12.77 -20.96
N GLY A 83 -1.59 -11.75 -21.64
CA GLY A 83 -0.40 -11.92 -22.49
C GLY A 83 0.91 -11.72 -21.72
N LEU A 84 1.97 -12.36 -22.20
CA LEU A 84 3.34 -12.05 -21.83
C LEU A 84 3.78 -10.74 -22.50
N LYS A 85 4.39 -9.85 -21.72
CA LYS A 85 4.87 -8.54 -22.16
C LYS A 85 6.34 -8.36 -21.79
N THR A 86 7.02 -7.47 -22.50
CA THR A 86 8.38 -7.03 -22.16
C THR A 86 8.35 -5.72 -21.40
N SER A 87 9.32 -5.52 -20.53
CA SER A 87 9.48 -4.29 -19.77
C SER A 87 10.96 -3.93 -19.71
N ALA A 88 11.53 -3.47 -20.82
CA ALA A 88 12.96 -3.12 -20.87
C ALA A 88 13.28 -2.05 -19.81
N PRO A 89 14.44 -2.11 -19.14
CA PRO A 89 15.57 -3.03 -19.35
C PRO A 89 15.48 -4.42 -18.69
N ALA A 90 14.33 -4.83 -18.13
CA ALA A 90 14.18 -6.15 -17.54
C ALA A 90 14.41 -7.28 -18.56
N ASN A 91 15.14 -8.32 -18.14
CA ASN A 91 15.31 -9.56 -18.91
C ASN A 91 14.03 -10.42 -18.83
N ALA A 92 13.36 -10.39 -17.68
CA ALA A 92 12.14 -11.14 -17.42
C ALA A 92 10.99 -10.71 -18.33
N LYS A 93 10.18 -11.69 -18.76
CA LYS A 93 8.84 -11.40 -19.29
C LYS A 93 7.88 -11.14 -18.12
N VAL A 94 6.92 -10.28 -18.36
CA VAL A 94 5.86 -9.94 -17.41
C VAL A 94 4.57 -10.58 -17.89
N GLU A 95 4.06 -11.53 -17.13
CA GLU A 95 2.75 -12.13 -17.31
C GLU A 95 1.69 -11.22 -16.70
N LEU A 96 0.69 -10.82 -17.48
CA LEU A 96 -0.45 -10.05 -16.99
C LEU A 96 -1.59 -10.98 -16.57
N LEU A 97 -2.26 -10.66 -15.47
CA LEU A 97 -3.46 -11.36 -15.02
C LEU A 97 -4.55 -10.34 -14.65
N ARG A 98 -5.82 -10.76 -14.68
CA ARG A 98 -6.93 -9.89 -14.33
C ARG A 98 -8.09 -10.63 -13.68
N ARG A 99 -8.77 -9.95 -12.76
CA ARG A 99 -10.05 -10.39 -12.18
C ARG A 99 -10.95 -9.20 -11.96
N ASN A 100 -12.25 -9.35 -12.26
CA ASN A 100 -13.26 -8.43 -11.75
C ASN A 100 -13.92 -9.08 -10.54
N ILE A 101 -13.91 -8.40 -9.40
CA ILE A 101 -14.67 -8.79 -8.22
C ILE A 101 -15.99 -8.01 -8.25
N SER A 102 -17.10 -8.74 -8.31
CA SER A 102 -18.43 -8.17 -8.44
C SER A 102 -18.93 -7.55 -7.13
N SER A 103 -19.96 -6.71 -7.22
CA SER A 103 -20.63 -6.18 -6.03
C SER A 103 -21.29 -7.24 -5.17
N ALA A 104 -21.67 -8.38 -5.76
CA ALA A 104 -22.23 -9.49 -5.00
C ALA A 104 -21.15 -10.16 -4.13
N GLU A 105 -19.95 -10.39 -4.70
CA GLU A 105 -18.81 -10.94 -3.97
C GLU A 105 -18.38 -9.99 -2.84
N ILE A 106 -18.32 -8.68 -3.09
CA ILE A 106 -17.91 -7.70 -2.06
C ILE A 106 -18.94 -7.61 -0.92
N ARG A 107 -20.25 -7.67 -1.24
CA ARG A 107 -21.30 -7.68 -0.22
C ARG A 107 -21.33 -8.96 0.62
N ALA A 108 -20.73 -10.05 0.12
CA ALA A 108 -20.62 -11.31 0.85
C ALA A 108 -19.43 -11.33 1.83
N ILE A 109 -18.54 -10.32 1.79
CA ILE A 109 -17.43 -10.20 2.73
C ILE A 109 -17.99 -9.90 4.13
N PRO A 110 -17.57 -10.62 5.19
CA PRO A 110 -18.02 -10.36 6.55
C PRO A 110 -17.28 -9.14 7.15
N TRP A 111 -17.80 -7.94 6.92
CA TRP A 111 -17.18 -6.67 7.37
C TRP A 111 -17.21 -6.46 8.89
N ILE A 112 -18.28 -6.92 9.55
CA ILE A 112 -18.56 -6.65 10.98
C ILE A 112 -18.07 -7.79 11.88
N ASN A 113 -17.89 -9.00 11.34
CA ASN A 113 -17.46 -10.18 12.10
C ASN A 113 -15.94 -10.43 11.96
N SER A 114 -15.18 -9.45 11.46
CA SER A 114 -13.72 -9.51 11.41
C SER A 114 -13.12 -9.16 12.77
N SER A 115 -11.92 -9.68 13.04
CA SER A 115 -11.02 -9.22 14.11
C SER A 115 -10.82 -7.71 14.09
N ILE A 116 -10.91 -7.09 12.91
CA ILE A 116 -10.85 -5.65 12.69
C ILE A 116 -12.19 -5.16 12.12
N PRO A 117 -13.06 -4.55 12.95
CA PRO A 117 -14.38 -4.12 12.51
C PRO A 117 -14.27 -3.03 11.44
N ARG A 118 -14.92 -3.24 10.29
CA ARG A 118 -15.00 -2.25 9.21
C ARG A 118 -16.44 -1.87 8.87
N ASN A 119 -16.65 -0.58 8.64
CA ASN A 119 -17.97 -0.07 8.29
C ASN A 119 -18.14 0.02 6.77
N TRP A 120 -19.03 -0.81 6.23
CA TRP A 120 -19.45 -0.68 4.84
C TRP A 120 -20.45 0.49 4.69
N SER A 121 -20.06 1.55 3.98
CA SER A 121 -21.01 2.64 3.68
C SER A 121 -22.04 2.20 2.64
N ASN A 122 -23.32 2.16 3.02
CA ASN A 122 -24.43 1.89 2.11
C ASN A 122 -24.58 3.05 1.11
N GLY A 123 -24.15 2.86 -0.14
CA GLY A 123 -24.39 3.88 -1.18
C GLY A 123 -23.73 3.64 -2.54
N ARG A 124 -22.59 2.94 -2.59
CA ARG A 124 -21.96 2.54 -3.88
C ARG A 124 -22.15 1.06 -4.13
N LYS A 125 -22.38 0.68 -5.41
CA LYS A 125 -22.23 -0.70 -5.88
C LYS A 125 -20.73 -0.96 -6.02
N PRO A 126 -20.06 -1.61 -5.06
CA PRO A 126 -18.62 -1.74 -5.17
C PRO A 126 -18.30 -2.77 -6.24
N ALA A 127 -17.43 -2.48 -7.17
CA ALA A 127 -16.89 -3.51 -8.04
C ALA A 127 -15.42 -3.17 -8.22
N GLU A 128 -14.56 -4.16 -8.09
CA GLU A 128 -13.13 -3.96 -8.14
C GLU A 128 -12.59 -4.63 -9.41
N ALA A 129 -11.94 -3.83 -10.25
CA ALA A 129 -11.17 -4.35 -11.38
C ALA A 129 -9.73 -4.52 -10.91
N TRP A 130 -9.35 -5.77 -10.64
CA TRP A 130 -8.01 -6.14 -10.25
C TRP A 130 -7.17 -6.50 -11.47
N PHE A 131 -5.98 -5.93 -11.53
CA PHE A 131 -4.93 -6.29 -12.46
C PHE A 131 -3.74 -6.77 -11.65
N ALA A 132 -3.14 -7.85 -12.11
CA ALA A 132 -1.94 -8.38 -11.51
C ALA A 132 -0.88 -8.64 -12.57
N ARG A 133 0.35 -8.74 -12.11
CA ARG A 133 1.46 -9.24 -12.89
C ARG A 133 2.27 -10.25 -12.12
N ARG A 134 2.93 -11.13 -12.87
CA ARG A 134 3.94 -12.05 -12.38
C ARG A 134 5.17 -11.97 -13.28
N SER A 135 6.34 -11.98 -12.67
CA SER A 135 7.61 -11.99 -13.39
C SER A 135 8.62 -12.85 -12.63
N ARG A 136 9.50 -13.52 -13.38
CA ARG A 136 10.56 -14.38 -12.83
C ARG A 136 11.91 -13.87 -13.26
N HIS A 137 12.79 -13.68 -12.29
CA HIS A 137 14.08 -13.02 -12.43
C HIS A 137 15.16 -13.95 -11.93
N GLU A 138 16.31 -13.98 -12.61
CA GLU A 138 17.49 -14.65 -12.07
C GLU A 138 17.93 -13.92 -10.80
N ASN A 139 18.12 -14.64 -9.71
CA ASN A 139 18.56 -14.11 -8.42
C ASN A 139 20.05 -13.72 -8.50
N LYS A 140 20.33 -12.56 -9.10
CA LYS A 140 21.69 -12.13 -9.41
C LYS A 140 21.77 -10.61 -9.53
N SER A 141 22.80 -10.02 -8.95
CA SER A 141 23.19 -8.63 -9.15
C SER A 141 23.76 -8.38 -10.57
N ASP A 142 22.91 -8.41 -11.62
CA ASP A 142 23.32 -8.22 -13.03
C ASP A 142 22.33 -7.37 -13.86
N LYS A 143 22.72 -6.88 -15.04
CA LYS A 143 21.88 -5.99 -15.87
C LYS A 143 20.57 -6.69 -16.25
N GLY A 144 19.45 -5.98 -16.05
CA GLY A 144 18.11 -6.48 -16.38
C GLY A 144 17.57 -7.53 -15.41
N THR A 145 18.23 -7.75 -14.28
CA THR A 145 17.75 -8.58 -13.16
C THR A 145 18.29 -8.01 -11.84
N ALA A 146 17.95 -8.63 -10.71
CA ALA A 146 18.40 -8.21 -9.38
C ALA A 146 18.45 -9.40 -8.43
N ASP A 147 19.29 -9.34 -7.39
CA ASP A 147 19.24 -10.32 -6.31
C ASP A 147 18.17 -9.97 -5.26
N LEU A 148 17.91 -10.89 -4.33
CA LEU A 148 16.83 -10.73 -3.34
C LEU A 148 17.03 -9.50 -2.45
N ASP A 149 18.28 -9.13 -2.15
CA ASP A 149 18.57 -7.98 -1.29
C ASP A 149 18.40 -6.65 -2.03
N GLU A 150 18.69 -6.61 -3.34
CA GLU A 150 18.36 -5.51 -4.24
C GLU A 150 16.83 -5.34 -4.37
N PHE A 151 16.09 -6.44 -4.52
CA PHE A 151 14.62 -6.44 -4.48
C PHE A 151 14.08 -5.93 -3.15
N ASP A 152 14.54 -6.47 -2.02
CA ASP A 152 14.11 -6.07 -0.69
C ASP A 152 14.33 -4.57 -0.48
N TYR A 153 15.52 -4.07 -0.82
CA TYR A 153 15.83 -2.64 -0.68
C TYR A 153 14.96 -1.75 -1.52
N GLY A 154 14.84 -2.03 -2.81
CA GLY A 154 14.16 -1.12 -3.71
C GLY A 154 12.64 -1.18 -3.61
N LEU A 155 12.07 -2.30 -3.15
CA LEU A 155 10.61 -2.47 -3.05
C LEU A 155 10.07 -2.38 -1.62
N ARG A 156 10.82 -2.77 -0.59
CA ARG A 156 10.32 -2.76 0.80
C ARG A 156 10.83 -1.57 1.61
N HIS A 157 12.15 -1.36 1.63
CA HIS A 157 12.74 -0.25 2.37
C HIS A 157 12.36 1.07 1.70
N ASP A 158 11.93 2.05 2.48
CA ASP A 158 11.50 3.37 1.99
C ASP A 158 10.61 3.28 0.74
N HIS A 159 9.69 2.29 0.71
CA HIS A 159 8.94 1.84 -0.48
C HIS A 159 8.46 3.00 -1.37
N SER A 160 7.66 3.91 -0.83
CA SER A 160 7.11 5.02 -1.60
C SER A 160 8.13 6.05 -2.05
N LYS A 161 9.24 6.20 -1.32
CA LYS A 161 10.32 7.10 -1.74
C LYS A 161 11.06 6.52 -2.93
N HIS A 162 11.38 5.22 -2.90
CA HIS A 162 11.95 4.55 -4.04
C HIS A 162 10.99 4.55 -5.23
N GLU A 163 9.70 4.30 -5.00
CA GLU A 163 8.65 4.42 -6.03
C GLU A 163 8.64 5.80 -6.70
N GLN A 164 8.73 6.89 -5.92
CA GLN A 164 8.90 8.24 -6.46
C GLN A 164 10.13 8.38 -7.36
N GLU A 165 11.25 7.75 -7.00
CA GLU A 165 12.50 7.92 -7.73
C GLU A 165 12.53 7.19 -9.07
N TYR A 166 11.92 6.01 -9.17
CA TYR A 166 11.91 5.22 -10.39
C TYR A 166 10.66 5.39 -11.25
N THR A 167 9.61 6.03 -10.72
CA THR A 167 8.34 6.24 -11.44
C THR A 167 8.26 7.68 -11.98
N PRO A 168 8.42 7.91 -13.30
CA PRO A 168 8.63 9.25 -13.84
C PRO A 168 7.49 10.25 -13.58
N ASP A 169 6.25 9.79 -13.45
CA ASP A 169 5.08 10.64 -13.21
C ASP A 169 4.82 10.91 -11.72
N VAL A 170 5.54 10.28 -10.80
CA VAL A 170 5.41 10.55 -9.36
C VAL A 170 6.28 11.74 -8.98
N PHE A 171 5.66 12.91 -8.81
CA PHE A 171 6.39 14.12 -8.46
C PHE A 171 6.58 14.30 -6.95
N ASP A 172 5.82 13.59 -6.12
CA ASP A 172 5.98 13.61 -4.66
C ASP A 172 5.49 12.31 -3.99
N SER A 173 6.16 11.93 -2.91
CA SER A 173 5.72 10.87 -1.98
C SER A 173 5.76 11.44 -0.56
N PHE A 174 4.70 12.15 -0.17
CA PHE A 174 4.71 12.90 1.09
C PHE A 174 4.36 11.98 2.27
N LYS A 175 5.28 11.82 3.23
CA LYS A 175 5.04 11.02 4.43
C LYS A 175 4.21 11.77 5.46
N VAL A 176 3.05 11.22 5.81
CA VAL A 176 2.08 11.86 6.71
C VAL A 176 2.21 11.32 8.13
N LEU A 177 2.24 10.00 8.31
CA LEU A 177 2.36 9.32 9.61
C LEU A 177 3.28 8.10 9.50
N ASP A 178 3.87 7.69 10.63
CA ASP A 178 4.86 6.62 10.70
C ASP A 178 4.75 5.92 12.06
N TRP A 179 4.65 4.59 12.06
CA TRP A 179 4.45 3.78 13.27
C TRP A 179 5.74 3.15 13.81
N SER A 180 6.93 3.54 13.35
CA SER A 180 8.18 2.85 13.70
C SER A 180 8.40 2.74 15.21
N GLU A 181 8.17 3.82 15.97
CA GLU A 181 8.31 3.81 17.43
C GLU A 181 7.30 2.86 18.12
N GLN A 182 6.05 2.82 17.64
CA GLN A 182 5.02 1.96 18.23
C GLN A 182 5.30 0.48 17.90
N ILE A 183 5.81 0.19 16.70
CA ILE A 183 6.24 -1.15 16.30
C ILE A 183 7.43 -1.60 17.16
N GLU A 184 8.47 -0.76 17.28
CA GLU A 184 9.65 -1.05 18.10
C GLU A 184 9.30 -1.29 19.57
N SER A 185 8.40 -0.47 20.12
CA SER A 185 7.90 -0.64 21.49
C SER A 185 7.12 -1.95 21.64
N ALA A 186 6.23 -2.29 20.70
CA ALA A 186 5.45 -3.52 20.77
C ALA A 186 6.35 -4.77 20.72
N ILE A 187 7.34 -4.78 19.83
CA ILE A 187 8.32 -5.88 19.69
C ILE A 187 9.18 -6.00 20.94
N SER A 188 9.67 -4.87 21.47
CA SER A 188 10.51 -4.85 22.69
C SER A 188 9.74 -5.34 23.93
N ASN A 189 8.41 -5.19 23.93
CA ASN A 189 7.52 -5.73 24.96
C ASN A 189 7.08 -7.19 24.70
N GLY A 190 7.71 -7.88 23.74
CA GLY A 190 7.49 -9.30 23.46
C GLY A 190 6.38 -9.60 22.46
N SER A 191 5.82 -8.59 21.78
CA SER A 191 4.88 -8.85 20.68
C SER A 191 5.64 -9.36 19.45
N ALA A 192 5.05 -10.31 18.74
CA ALA A 192 5.57 -10.81 17.48
C ALA A 192 4.41 -11.14 16.53
N ILE A 193 4.70 -11.18 15.24
CA ILE A 193 3.81 -11.74 14.23
C ILE A 193 4.51 -12.99 13.70
N ASP A 194 3.87 -14.14 13.85
CA ASP A 194 4.48 -15.41 13.46
C ASP A 194 4.89 -15.38 11.97
N ASN A 195 6.11 -15.81 11.69
CA ASN A 195 6.74 -15.83 10.36
C ASN A 195 7.08 -14.48 9.73
N TYR A 196 6.75 -13.35 10.36
CA TYR A 196 7.07 -12.02 9.85
C TYR A 196 8.15 -11.30 10.69
N ARG A 197 9.00 -10.53 10.02
CA ARG A 197 10.01 -9.66 10.65
C ARG A 197 10.22 -8.40 9.83
N ASP A 198 11.06 -7.49 10.32
CA ASP A 198 11.41 -6.23 9.66
C ASP A 198 10.13 -5.44 9.29
N LEU A 199 9.23 -5.35 10.28
CA LEU A 199 7.90 -4.75 10.14
C LEU A 199 8.00 -3.25 9.90
N SER A 200 7.18 -2.71 9.00
CA SER A 200 6.98 -1.26 8.87
C SER A 200 5.52 -0.92 8.55
N MET A 201 5.08 0.24 9.04
CA MET A 201 3.77 0.80 8.74
C MET A 201 3.84 2.32 8.70
N SER A 202 3.34 2.93 7.62
CA SER A 202 3.33 4.38 7.44
C SER A 202 2.17 4.81 6.52
N ILE A 203 1.81 6.09 6.55
CA ILE A 203 0.83 6.66 5.61
C ILE A 203 1.53 7.68 4.73
N HIS A 204 1.39 7.51 3.41
CA HIS A 204 1.97 8.38 2.40
C HIS A 204 0.91 8.95 1.46
N GLU A 205 1.16 10.13 0.91
CA GLU A 205 0.42 10.70 -0.22
C GLU A 205 1.26 10.56 -1.50
N MET A 206 0.90 9.58 -2.33
CA MET A 206 1.55 9.33 -3.62
C MET A 206 0.98 10.26 -4.69
N CYS A 207 1.82 11.12 -5.25
CA CYS A 207 1.39 12.26 -6.06
C CYS A 207 1.83 12.11 -7.52
N HIS A 208 0.87 11.87 -8.41
CA HIS A 208 1.08 11.62 -9.83
C HIS A 208 0.71 12.83 -10.69
N GLU A 209 1.63 13.21 -11.58
CA GLU A 209 1.38 14.13 -12.68
C GLU A 209 0.66 13.39 -13.80
N LEU A 210 -0.54 13.85 -14.18
CA LEU A 210 -1.18 13.30 -15.38
C LEU A 210 -0.92 14.18 -16.60
N PRO A 211 -0.87 13.59 -17.81
CA PRO A 211 -0.71 14.35 -19.04
C PRO A 211 -1.82 15.40 -19.28
N ALA A 212 -1.46 16.47 -19.97
CA ALA A 212 -2.37 17.51 -20.48
C ALA A 212 -3.17 18.26 -19.39
N MET A 213 -4.33 18.85 -19.75
CA MET A 213 -5.20 19.67 -18.88
C MET A 213 -5.88 18.89 -17.73
N LEU A 214 -5.45 17.66 -17.44
CA LEU A 214 -6.02 16.84 -16.37
C LEU A 214 -5.37 17.18 -15.03
N SER A 215 -6.17 17.32 -13.97
CA SER A 215 -5.66 17.61 -12.62
C SER A 215 -4.75 16.50 -12.08
N ASN A 216 -3.66 16.82 -11.38
CA ASN A 216 -2.81 15.80 -10.75
C ASN A 216 -3.61 14.85 -9.84
N ARG A 217 -3.15 13.61 -9.68
CA ARG A 217 -3.79 12.60 -8.84
C ARG A 217 -2.97 12.43 -7.57
N VAL A 218 -3.65 12.35 -6.44
CA VAL A 218 -3.02 12.02 -5.16
C VAL A 218 -3.73 10.83 -4.57
N PHE A 219 -2.95 9.86 -4.12
CA PHE A 219 -3.42 8.63 -3.51
C PHE A 219 -2.89 8.56 -2.08
N PRO A 220 -3.74 8.83 -1.07
CA PRO A 220 -3.39 8.61 0.32
C PRO A 220 -3.46 7.12 0.63
N VAL A 221 -2.33 6.53 1.02
CA VAL A 221 -2.19 5.09 1.21
C VAL A 221 -1.47 4.76 2.50
N LEU A 222 -2.01 3.80 3.23
CA LEU A 222 -1.29 3.05 4.26
C LEU A 222 -0.38 2.06 3.56
N VAL A 223 0.92 2.11 3.86
CA VAL A 223 1.93 1.17 3.38
C VAL A 223 2.35 0.30 4.56
N VAL A 224 2.15 -1.01 4.43
CA VAL A 224 2.49 -2.02 5.44
C VAL A 224 3.43 -3.04 4.82
N THR A 225 4.57 -3.30 5.46
CA THR A 225 5.58 -4.21 4.89
C THR A 225 6.20 -5.13 5.92
N ALA A 226 6.65 -6.30 5.47
CA ALA A 226 7.40 -7.25 6.28
C ALA A 226 8.20 -8.22 5.41
N LYS A 227 9.27 -8.80 5.97
CA LYS A 227 9.84 -10.06 5.45
C LYS A 227 9.03 -11.24 5.98
N ARG A 228 8.80 -12.24 5.13
CA ARG A 228 8.16 -13.52 5.50
C ARG A 228 9.18 -14.65 5.35
N GLY A 229 9.59 -15.25 6.47
CA GLY A 229 10.67 -16.24 6.46
C GLY A 229 12.00 -15.71 5.88
N LYS A 230 12.92 -16.58 5.46
CA LYS A 230 14.25 -16.15 4.97
C LYS A 230 14.26 -15.66 3.52
N HIS A 231 13.23 -15.99 2.75
CA HIS A 231 13.29 -15.98 1.28
C HIS A 231 12.13 -15.23 0.63
N SER A 232 11.38 -14.44 1.39
CA SER A 232 10.22 -13.71 0.88
C SER A 232 10.00 -12.41 1.63
N PHE A 233 9.37 -11.45 0.98
CA PHE A 233 8.82 -10.26 1.62
C PHE A 233 7.52 -9.85 0.94
N ILE A 234 6.74 -9.07 1.67
CA ILE A 234 5.44 -8.58 1.25
C ILE A 234 5.33 -7.08 1.51
N VAL A 235 4.68 -6.38 0.58
CA VAL A 235 4.33 -4.96 0.66
C VAL A 235 2.85 -4.86 0.34
N VAL A 236 2.09 -4.18 1.20
CA VAL A 236 0.64 -3.99 1.03
C VAL A 236 0.34 -2.50 1.11
N GLN A 237 -0.40 -2.00 0.13
CA GLN A 237 -0.90 -0.62 0.12
C GLN A 237 -2.43 -0.64 0.21
N ILE A 238 -2.98 0.10 1.18
CA ILE A 238 -4.43 0.18 1.43
C ILE A 238 -4.83 1.66 1.41
N PRO A 239 -5.88 2.06 0.68
CA PRO A 239 -6.28 3.45 0.64
C PRO A 239 -6.76 3.91 2.02
N VAL A 240 -6.46 5.15 2.38
CA VAL A 240 -6.88 5.75 3.67
C VAL A 240 -7.56 7.11 3.42
N ASP A 241 -8.59 7.43 4.18
CA ASP A 241 -9.15 8.78 4.23
C ASP A 241 -8.49 9.57 5.34
N ILE A 242 -7.54 10.44 4.95
CA ILE A 242 -6.81 11.33 5.86
C ILE A 242 -7.18 12.80 5.67
N SER A 243 -8.30 13.10 5.03
CA SER A 243 -8.74 14.48 4.75
C SER A 243 -8.89 15.33 6.02
N GLY A 244 -9.20 14.70 7.15
CA GLY A 244 -9.28 15.34 8.47
C GLY A 244 -7.94 15.52 9.21
N LEU A 245 -6.83 14.97 8.71
CA LEU A 245 -5.52 15.08 9.37
C LEU A 245 -4.87 16.42 9.02
N ARG A 246 -4.48 17.18 10.05
CA ARG A 246 -3.71 18.43 9.87
C ARG A 246 -2.34 18.20 9.23
N MET A 247 -1.76 17.02 9.47
CA MET A 247 -0.46 16.60 8.96
C MET A 247 -0.46 16.33 7.44
N ALA A 248 -1.62 15.99 6.86
CA ALA A 248 -1.73 15.76 5.42
C ALA A 248 -1.35 17.02 4.64
N MET A 249 -0.74 16.85 3.48
CA MET A 249 -0.31 17.95 2.64
C MET A 249 -1.32 18.19 1.52
N TYR A 250 -1.72 17.13 0.83
CA TYR A 250 -2.55 17.22 -0.37
C TYR A 250 -4.02 16.93 -0.11
N SER A 251 -4.32 15.99 0.78
CA SER A 251 -5.68 15.52 1.10
C SER A 251 -6.55 16.56 1.77
N ASN A 252 -5.93 17.53 2.45
CA ASN A 252 -6.62 18.63 3.15
C ASN A 252 -6.41 20.00 2.46
N GLY A 253 -5.72 20.04 1.31
CA GLY A 253 -5.46 21.26 0.54
C GLY A 253 -4.35 22.18 1.07
N ARG A 254 -3.57 21.76 2.08
CA ARG A 254 -2.42 22.53 2.59
C ARG A 254 -1.38 22.84 1.49
N ASN A 255 -1.24 21.94 0.54
CA ASN A 255 -0.36 22.04 -0.63
C ASN A 255 -0.57 23.30 -1.47
N LEU A 256 -1.80 23.83 -1.52
CA LEU A 256 -2.13 25.03 -2.29
C LEU A 256 -1.35 26.27 -1.81
N HIS A 257 -0.95 26.29 -0.55
CA HIS A 257 -0.25 27.40 0.08
C HIS A 257 1.22 27.04 0.37
N GLU A 258 1.46 25.82 0.85
CA GLU A 258 2.78 25.39 1.33
C GLU A 258 3.63 24.64 0.29
N GLY A 259 3.06 24.26 -0.87
CA GLY A 259 3.82 23.56 -1.90
C GLY A 259 5.04 24.36 -2.35
N ASP A 260 6.21 23.74 -2.44
CA ASP A 260 7.47 24.42 -2.79
C ASP A 260 7.58 24.76 -4.29
N ARG A 261 6.90 23.98 -5.14
CA ARG A 261 6.94 24.05 -6.60
C ARG A 261 5.54 24.24 -7.17
N ALA A 262 5.45 24.85 -8.36
CA ALA A 262 4.18 25.10 -9.04
C ALA A 262 3.33 23.83 -9.21
N ILE A 263 3.96 22.69 -9.51
CA ILE A 263 3.27 21.39 -9.62
C ILE A 263 2.65 20.93 -8.29
N LYS A 264 3.31 21.20 -7.15
CA LYS A 264 2.82 20.84 -5.81
C LYS A 264 1.73 21.79 -5.31
N ARG A 265 1.59 22.98 -5.88
CA ARG A 265 0.52 23.95 -5.56
C ARG A 265 -0.77 23.77 -6.38
N LYS A 266 -0.83 22.80 -7.30
CA LYS A 266 -2.04 22.50 -8.06
C LYS A 266 -3.06 21.77 -7.18
N LYS A 267 -4.35 22.06 -7.35
CA LYS A 267 -5.44 21.30 -6.70
C LYS A 267 -5.48 19.87 -7.28
N PRO A 268 -5.21 18.83 -6.49
CA PRO A 268 -5.26 17.46 -6.98
C PRO A 268 -6.69 16.89 -6.96
N VAL A 269 -6.88 15.77 -7.63
CA VAL A 269 -8.01 14.86 -7.45
C VAL A 269 -7.53 13.69 -6.59
N LEU A 270 -8.25 13.39 -5.50
CA LEU A 270 -7.94 12.26 -4.64
C LEU A 270 -8.43 10.95 -5.28
N GLY A 271 -7.50 10.11 -5.72
CA GLY A 271 -7.78 8.77 -6.18
C GLY A 271 -7.71 7.77 -5.03
N VAL A 272 -8.07 6.51 -5.30
CA VAL A 272 -7.87 5.39 -4.39
C VAL A 272 -7.24 4.23 -5.15
N TYR A 273 -6.29 3.54 -4.52
CA TYR A 273 -5.84 2.24 -4.97
C TYR A 273 -5.51 1.37 -3.78
N THR A 274 -5.56 0.06 -3.99
CA THR A 274 -4.95 -0.93 -3.11
C THR A 274 -3.99 -1.78 -3.94
N SER A 275 -2.91 -2.24 -3.33
CA SER A 275 -1.95 -3.12 -3.97
C SER A 275 -1.40 -4.15 -2.99
N ILE A 276 -0.93 -5.26 -3.55
CA ILE A 276 -0.16 -6.29 -2.87
C ILE A 276 1.04 -6.59 -3.75
N GLU A 277 2.24 -6.56 -3.18
CA GLU A 277 3.44 -7.06 -3.80
C GLU A 277 4.06 -8.15 -2.95
N ARG A 278 4.43 -9.25 -3.58
CA ARG A 278 5.18 -10.33 -2.96
C ARG A 278 6.38 -10.65 -3.83
N VAL A 279 7.56 -10.64 -3.22
CA VAL A 279 8.79 -11.15 -3.83
C VAL A 279 9.22 -12.38 -3.06
N GLN A 280 9.44 -13.48 -3.76
CA GLN A 280 9.82 -14.74 -3.17
C GLN A 280 10.88 -15.44 -4.02
N MET A 281 11.90 -15.98 -3.37
CA MET A 281 12.82 -16.92 -3.98
C MET A 281 12.12 -18.27 -4.22
N LEU A 282 12.23 -18.80 -5.44
CA LEU A 282 11.61 -20.06 -5.83
C LEU A 282 12.38 -21.27 -5.27
N PRO A 283 11.73 -22.45 -5.14
CA PRO A 283 12.35 -23.67 -4.64
C PRO A 283 13.25 -24.35 -5.70
N ASP A 284 14.05 -23.58 -6.42
CA ASP A 284 14.96 -24.00 -7.49
C ASP A 284 16.43 -23.77 -7.11
N GLN A 285 16.78 -24.16 -5.88
CA GLN A 285 18.06 -23.87 -5.24
C GLN A 285 18.33 -22.35 -5.08
N GLY A 286 17.28 -21.55 -5.13
CA GLY A 286 17.37 -20.10 -4.97
C GLY A 286 17.91 -19.35 -6.19
N GLN A 287 17.85 -19.99 -7.35
CA GLN A 287 18.33 -19.42 -8.60
C GLN A 287 17.39 -18.37 -9.17
N ASN A 288 16.08 -18.47 -8.89
CA ASN A 288 15.10 -17.50 -9.39
C ASN A 288 14.29 -16.85 -8.27
N ILE A 289 13.89 -15.62 -8.53
CA ILE A 289 12.97 -14.82 -7.75
C ILE A 289 11.69 -14.65 -8.55
N GLU A 290 10.55 -14.91 -7.94
CA GLU A 290 9.25 -14.52 -8.45
C GLU A 290 8.80 -13.22 -7.78
N TRP A 291 8.40 -12.25 -8.61
CA TRP A 291 7.77 -11.03 -8.17
C TRP A 291 6.35 -10.96 -8.71
N VAL A 292 5.39 -11.01 -7.78
CA VAL A 292 3.97 -10.81 -8.02
C VAL A 292 3.56 -9.45 -7.51
N MET A 293 2.79 -8.71 -8.32
CA MET A 293 2.11 -7.49 -7.90
C MET A 293 0.66 -7.58 -8.34
N ALA A 294 -0.28 -7.21 -7.48
CA ALA A 294 -1.70 -7.10 -7.81
C ALA A 294 -2.24 -5.77 -7.29
N THR A 295 -3.05 -5.09 -8.08
CA THR A 295 -3.66 -3.81 -7.71
C THR A 295 -5.08 -3.67 -8.23
N ALA A 296 -5.89 -2.95 -7.47
CA ALA A 296 -7.13 -2.35 -7.93
C ALA A 296 -7.06 -0.84 -7.70
N SER A 297 -7.57 -0.05 -8.64
CA SER A 297 -7.55 1.42 -8.57
C SER A 297 -8.85 2.03 -9.09
N ASP A 298 -9.25 3.15 -8.49
CA ASP A 298 -10.24 4.11 -8.97
C ASP A 298 -9.62 5.51 -8.85
N ALA A 299 -9.19 6.07 -9.97
CA ALA A 299 -8.54 7.38 -10.00
C ALA A 299 -9.51 8.55 -9.77
N LYS A 300 -10.82 8.26 -9.61
CA LYS A 300 -11.94 9.20 -9.45
C LYS A 300 -11.98 10.31 -10.52
N GLY A 301 -12.92 11.26 -10.39
CA GLY A 301 -13.13 12.37 -11.32
C GLY A 301 -13.91 12.01 -12.60
N TYR A 302 -13.84 12.88 -13.61
CA TYR A 302 -14.57 12.71 -14.89
C TYR A 302 -13.90 11.73 -15.88
N LEU A 303 -12.82 11.05 -15.49
CA LEU A 303 -12.19 10.07 -16.35
C LEU A 303 -13.12 8.87 -16.51
N PRO A 304 -13.54 8.52 -17.74
CA PRO A 304 -14.32 7.31 -17.94
C PRO A 304 -13.54 6.07 -17.45
N MET A 305 -14.22 5.16 -16.74
CA MET A 305 -13.59 3.94 -16.20
C MET A 305 -12.87 3.09 -17.26
N TRP A 306 -13.27 3.17 -18.53
CA TRP A 306 -12.58 2.47 -19.62
C TRP A 306 -11.15 3.01 -19.85
N ALA A 307 -10.92 4.31 -19.69
CA ALA A 307 -9.61 4.93 -19.88
C ALA A 307 -8.65 4.57 -18.73
N GLN A 308 -9.16 4.52 -17.49
CA GLN A 308 -8.40 4.04 -16.34
C GLN A 308 -8.02 2.56 -16.50
N LYS A 309 -8.98 1.72 -16.92
CA LYS A 309 -8.77 0.28 -17.15
C LYS A 309 -7.80 -0.04 -18.30
N MET A 310 -7.58 0.88 -19.23
CA MET A 310 -6.59 0.71 -20.31
C MET A 310 -5.16 1.09 -19.87
N GLY A 311 -5.03 2.06 -18.95
CA GLY A 311 -3.73 2.54 -18.47
C GLY A 311 -3.05 1.62 -17.46
N VAL A 312 -3.82 1.11 -16.48
CA VAL A 312 -3.27 0.30 -15.36
C VAL A 312 -2.50 -0.94 -15.82
N PRO A 313 -3.00 -1.78 -16.77
CA PRO A 313 -2.24 -2.96 -17.24
C PRO A 313 -0.89 -2.59 -17.86
N SER A 314 -0.80 -1.45 -18.54
CA SER A 314 0.45 -1.00 -19.16
C SER A 314 1.41 -0.42 -18.12
N ALA A 315 0.89 0.28 -17.11
CA ALA A 315 1.68 0.81 -16.00
C ALA A 315 2.33 -0.34 -15.21
N VAL A 316 1.54 -1.31 -14.74
CA VAL A 316 2.07 -2.43 -13.94
C VAL A 316 3.14 -3.22 -14.67
N VAL A 317 3.07 -3.35 -16.00
CA VAL A 317 4.15 -3.97 -16.80
C VAL A 317 5.41 -3.11 -16.80
N LYS A 318 5.29 -1.81 -17.09
CA LYS A 318 6.43 -0.88 -17.19
C LYS A 318 7.19 -0.76 -15.87
N ASP A 319 6.51 -0.86 -14.74
CA ASP A 319 7.11 -0.75 -13.40
C ASP A 319 8.26 -1.73 -13.19
N VAL A 320 8.18 -2.93 -13.77
CA VAL A 320 9.27 -3.93 -13.68
C VAL A 320 10.57 -3.42 -14.30
N GLY A 321 10.48 -2.81 -15.49
CA GLY A 321 11.63 -2.23 -16.18
C GLY A 321 12.14 -0.99 -15.46
N LEU A 322 11.24 -0.10 -15.04
CA LEU A 322 11.58 1.10 -14.27
C LEU A 322 12.36 0.74 -13.00
N PHE A 323 11.86 -0.21 -12.23
CA PHE A 323 12.50 -0.73 -11.04
C PHE A 323 13.91 -1.28 -11.33
N LEU A 324 14.05 -2.20 -12.29
CA LEU A 324 15.34 -2.82 -12.59
C LEU A 324 16.35 -1.83 -13.20
N GLY A 325 15.86 -0.86 -13.97
CA GLY A 325 16.66 0.27 -14.44
C GLY A 325 17.19 1.09 -13.27
N TRP A 326 16.35 1.41 -12.29
CA TRP A 326 16.75 2.12 -11.08
C TRP A 326 17.74 1.32 -10.23
N VAL A 327 17.51 0.02 -9.99
CA VAL A 327 18.45 -0.85 -9.27
C VAL A 327 19.83 -0.79 -9.92
N GLN A 328 19.89 -0.86 -11.26
CA GLN A 328 21.15 -0.75 -11.98
C GLN A 328 21.89 0.57 -11.67
N THR A 329 21.19 1.69 -11.53
CA THR A 329 21.80 2.98 -11.15
C THR A 329 22.26 3.03 -9.69
N ARG A 330 21.65 2.23 -8.80
CA ARG A 330 21.94 2.16 -7.36
C ARG A 330 23.05 1.18 -6.98
N ARG A 331 23.45 0.25 -7.86
CA ARG A 331 24.54 -0.71 -7.61
C ARG A 331 25.86 -0.13 -7.10
N PRO A 332 26.34 1.03 -7.58
CA PRO A 332 27.53 1.65 -7.01
C PRO A 332 27.39 1.97 -5.51
N PHE A 333 26.18 2.30 -5.04
CA PHE A 333 25.89 2.50 -3.63
C PHE A 333 25.98 1.19 -2.84
N PHE A 334 25.36 0.10 -3.33
CA PHE A 334 25.43 -1.23 -2.69
C PHE A 334 26.86 -1.75 -2.57
N ARG A 335 27.71 -1.53 -3.57
CA ARG A 335 29.12 -1.93 -3.53
C ARG A 335 29.93 -1.18 -2.46
N ARG A 336 29.56 0.06 -2.15
CA ARG A 336 30.25 0.90 -1.15
C ARG A 336 29.74 0.67 0.27
N HIS A 337 28.52 0.17 0.41
CA HIS A 337 27.91 -0.18 1.68
C HIS A 337 27.39 -1.62 1.60
N PRO A 338 28.30 -2.62 1.64
CA PRO A 338 27.90 -4.02 1.63
C PRO A 338 26.99 -4.25 2.84
N ARG A 339 25.76 -4.68 2.60
CA ARG A 339 24.90 -5.14 3.69
C ARG A 339 25.49 -6.46 4.19
N ASN A 340 25.79 -6.55 5.49
CA ASN A 340 26.34 -7.78 6.08
C ASN A 340 25.36 -8.93 5.83
N SER A 341 25.70 -9.82 4.89
CA SER A 341 24.96 -11.04 4.55
C SER A 341 25.26 -12.19 5.53
N THR A 342 25.53 -11.86 6.79
CA THR A 342 25.73 -12.85 7.85
C THR A 342 25.09 -12.35 9.13
N GLY A 343 23.92 -12.91 9.46
CA GLY A 343 23.53 -13.07 10.85
C GLY A 343 24.55 -13.99 11.51
N SER A 344 25.65 -13.40 11.99
CA SER A 344 26.51 -14.03 12.98
C SER A 344 25.84 -13.83 14.32
N SER A 345 25.24 -14.89 14.83
CA SER A 345 25.07 -15.07 16.27
C SER A 345 26.39 -14.72 16.96
N GLY A 346 26.34 -13.83 17.94
CA GLY A 346 27.53 -13.31 18.62
C GLY A 346 27.15 -12.80 20.00
N VAL A 347 26.84 -13.77 20.87
CA VAL A 347 26.74 -13.74 22.35
C VAL A 347 25.72 -12.80 22.97
#